data_AF-A0A140L3B7-F1
#
_entry.id   AF-A0A140L3B7-F1
#
_cell.length_a   1.000
_cell.length_b   1.000
_cell.length_c   1.000
_cell.angle_alpha   90.00
_cell.angle_beta   90.00
_cell.angle_gamma   90.00
#
_symmetry.space_group_name_H-M   'P 1'
#
loop_
_entity.id
_entity.type
_entity.pdbx_description
1 polymer ?
#
loop_
_entity_poly.entity_id
_entity_poly.type
_entity_poly.pdbx_seq_one_letter_code
_entity_poly.pdbx_strand_id
1 'polypeptide(L)' 'MFLFPLIIIILAIWLIVYLSTTIASNSHAHTNYKETNYTPHMNRPLEILKERYARGEISEEEYWRIKKNLESNDGKG' A
#
# COMPACT_ATOMS: atom_id res chain seq x y z
N MET A 1 -28.16 -32.31 0.97
CA MET A 1 -28.77 -31.06 0.45
C MET A 1 -28.40 -29.84 1.32
N PHE A 2 -27.16 -29.78 1.84
CA PHE A 2 -26.63 -28.66 2.66
C PHE A 2 -25.19 -28.26 2.29
N LEU A 3 -24.53 -29.02 1.41
CA LEU A 3 -23.16 -28.75 0.93
C LEU A 3 -23.11 -27.63 -0.11
N PHE A 4 -24.19 -27.45 -0.88
CA PHE A 4 -24.30 -26.43 -1.92
C PHE A 4 -24.12 -24.99 -1.40
N PRO A 5 -24.79 -24.54 -0.31
CA PRO A 5 -24.56 -23.20 0.23
C PRO A 5 -23.16 -23.02 0.82
N LEU A 6 -22.54 -24.07 1.35
CA LEU A 6 -21.20 -24.00 1.93
C LEU A 6 -20.13 -23.77 0.85
N ILE A 7 -20.26 -24.43 -0.30
CA ILE A 7 -19.38 -24.23 -1.46
C ILE A 7 -19.50 -22.80 -1.99
N ILE A 8 -20.72 -22.25 -2.03
CA ILE A 8 -20.96 -20.86 -2.48
C ILE A 8 -20.30 -19.84 -1.54
N ILE A 9 -20.35 -20.06 -0.22
CA ILE A 9 -19.72 -19.17 0.76
C ILE A 9 -18.19 -19.19 0.60
N ILE A 10 -17.59 -20.36 0.41
CA ILE A 10 -16.13 -20.48 0.21
C ILE A 10 -15.72 -19.76 -1.08
N LEU A 11 -16.47 -19.95 -2.17
CA LEU A 11 -16.21 -19.24 -3.43
C LEU A 11 -16.36 -17.72 -3.29
N ALA A 12 -17.34 -17.24 -2.53
CA ALA A 12 -17.53 -15.81 -2.28
C ALA A 12 -16.36 -15.21 -1.49
N ILE A 13 -15.87 -15.88 -0.45
CA ILE A 13 -14.70 -15.43 0.33
C ILE A 13 -13.45 -15.41 -0.54
N TRP A 14 -13.23 -16.47 -1.33
CA TRP A 14 -12.09 -16.55 -2.25
C TRP A 14 -12.12 -15.44 -3.30
N LEU A 15 -13.31 -15.15 -3.87
CA LEU A 15 -13.51 -14.07 -4.84
C LEU A 15 -13.25 -12.70 -4.22
N ILE A 16 -13.69 -12.46 -2.99
CA ILE A 16 -13.43 -11.19 -2.27
C ILE A 16 -11.93 -11.01 -2.06
N VAL A 17 -11.21 -12.03 -1.59
CA VAL A 17 -9.75 -11.99 -1.39
C VAL A 17 -9.01 -11.77 -2.71
N TYR A 18 -9.43 -12.46 -3.77
CA TYR A 18 -8.86 -12.30 -5.12
C TYR A 18 -9.07 -10.89 -5.68
N LEU A 19 -10.24 -10.29 -5.46
CA LEU A 19 -10.50 -8.90 -5.86
C LEU A 19 -9.68 -7.91 -5.03
N SER A 20 -9.52 -8.14 -3.72
CA SER A 20 -8.70 -7.29 -2.86
C SER A 20 -7.21 -7.31 -3.23
N THR A 21 -6.66 -8.46 -3.65
CA THR A 21 -5.27 -8.53 -4.13
C THR A 21 -5.09 -7.95 -5.53
N THR A 22 -6.14 -8.00 -6.37
CA THR A 22 -6.09 -7.46 -7.75
C THR A 22 -6.17 -5.93 -7.78
N ILE A 23 -6.83 -5.29 -6.81
CA ILE A 23 -6.88 -3.82 -6.71
C ILE A 23 -5.55 -3.23 -6.18
N ALA A 24 -4.71 -4.04 -5.52
CA ALA A 24 -3.41 -3.61 -5.03
C ALA A 24 -2.32 -3.51 -6.11
N SER A 25 -2.52 -4.08 -7.30
CA SER A 25 -1.50 -4.13 -8.36
C SER A 25 -1.71 -3.15 -9.52
N ASN A 26 -2.61 -2.18 -9.41
CA ASN A 26 -2.81 -1.16 -10.45
C ASN A 26 -2.35 0.24 -10.05
N SER A 27 -1.28 0.31 -9.27
CA SER A 27 -0.41 1.50 -9.31
C SER A 27 0.63 1.35 -10.40
N HIS A 28 0.18 1.14 -11.64
CA HIS A 28 0.88 1.74 -12.77
C HIS A 28 0.67 3.25 -12.68
N ALA A 29 1.30 3.86 -11.68
CA ALA A 29 1.65 5.27 -11.77
C ALA A 29 2.63 5.35 -12.93
N HIS A 30 2.08 5.50 -14.14
CA HIS A 30 2.79 6.14 -15.24
C HIS A 30 3.06 7.56 -14.80
N THR A 31 4.04 7.73 -13.92
CA THR A 31 4.76 8.98 -13.82
C THR A 31 5.55 9.07 -15.12
N ASN A 32 4.91 9.66 -16.13
CA ASN A 32 5.58 10.49 -17.09
C ASN A 32 6.21 11.65 -16.31
N TYR A 33 7.23 11.36 -15.50
CA TYR A 33 8.11 12.38 -14.98
C TYR A 33 8.96 12.78 -16.18
N LYS A 34 8.48 13.82 -16.88
CA LYS A 34 9.38 14.71 -17.58
C LYS A 34 10.41 15.15 -16.54
N GLU A 35 11.56 14.50 -16.64
CA GLU A 35 12.87 14.97 -16.27
C GLU A 35 12.95 16.48 -16.51
N THR A 36 12.70 17.28 -15.47
CA THR A 36 13.30 18.60 -15.23
C THR A 36 12.95 19.02 -13.81
N ASN A 37 13.98 19.43 -13.06
CA ASN A 37 13.92 20.00 -11.71
C ASN A 37 13.95 18.98 -10.56
N TYR A 38 15.15 18.44 -10.40
CA TYR A 38 15.87 18.22 -9.14
C TYR A 38 15.26 18.96 -7.93
N THR A 39 14.33 18.32 -7.20
CA THR A 39 14.07 18.62 -5.78
C THR A 39 14.59 17.44 -4.95
N PRO A 40 15.85 17.49 -4.50
CA PRO A 40 16.40 16.42 -3.69
C PRO A 40 15.82 16.53 -2.27
N HIS A 41 15.44 15.38 -1.71
CA HIS A 41 15.31 15.10 -0.27
C HIS A 41 13.94 15.12 0.44
N MET A 42 12.89 15.80 -0.02
CA MET A 42 11.70 15.93 0.85
C MET A 42 10.72 14.74 0.82
N ASN A 43 10.45 14.11 -0.34
CA ASN A 43 9.42 13.05 -0.44
C ASN A 43 9.94 11.61 -0.34
N ARG A 44 11.26 11.39 -0.28
CA ARG A 44 11.85 10.03 -0.27
C ARG A 44 11.48 9.18 0.96
N PRO A 45 11.43 9.72 2.19
CA PRO A 45 11.21 8.89 3.37
C PRO A 45 9.82 8.22 3.40
N LEU A 46 8.76 8.94 3.00
CA LEU A 46 7.40 8.41 2.98
C LEU A 46 7.20 7.38 1.86
N GLU A 47 7.86 7.57 0.72
CA GLU A 47 7.83 6.63 -0.40
C GLU A 47 8.48 5.29 -0.02
N ILE A 48 9.68 5.34 0.60
CA ILE A 48 10.38 4.16 1.10
C ILE A 48 9.54 3.44 2.18
N LEU A 49 8.88 4.19 3.06
CA LEU A 49 8.03 3.60 4.10
C LEU A 49 6.83 2.84 3.51
N LYS A 50 6.18 3.40 2.48
CA LYS A 50 5.08 2.74 1.75
C LYS A 50 5.55 1.46 1.07
N GLU A 51 6.71 1.50 0.42
CA GLU A 51 7.27 0.33 -0.25
C GLU A 51 7.53 -0.82 0.73
N ARG A 52 8.13 -0.54 1.88
CA ARG A 52 8.41 -1.55 2.91
C ARG A 52 7.15 -2.20 3.47
N TYR A 53 6.09 -1.41 3.68
CA TYR A 53 4.80 -1.94 4.11
C TYR A 53 4.15 -2.82 3.04
N ALA A 54 4.16 -2.37 1.78
CA ALA A 54 3.64 -3.15 0.65
C ALA A 54 4.39 -4.47 0.45
N ARG A 55 5.70 -4.50 0.73
CA ARG A 55 6.54 -5.71 0.71
C ARG A 55 6.35 -6.61 1.93
N GLY A 56 5.60 -6.17 2.95
CA GLY A 56 5.39 -6.91 4.20
C GLY A 56 6.63 -6.95 5.10
N GLU A 57 7.59 -6.06 4.90
CA GLU A 57 8.81 -5.99 5.74
C GLU A 57 8.55 -5.32 7.09
N ILE A 58 7.44 -4.58 7.20
CA ILE A 58 7.00 -3.91 8.42
C ILE A 58 5.51 -4.16 8.64
N SER A 59 5.09 -4.21 9.90
CA SER A 59 3.69 -4.34 10.26
C SER A 59 2.93 -3.02 10.07
N GLU A 60 1.60 -3.08 10.07
CA GLU A 60 0.75 -1.90 9.96
C GLU A 60 1.00 -0.91 11.12
N GLU A 61 1.18 -1.42 12.34
CA GLU A 61 1.46 -0.60 13.52
C GLU A 61 2.79 0.16 13.37
N GLU A 62 3.80 -0.49 12.81
CA GLU A 62 5.11 0.08 12.56
C GLU A 62 5.05 1.15 11.45
N TYR A 63 4.28 0.90 10.39
CA TYR A 63 4.02 1.86 9.33
C TYR A 63 3.42 3.17 9.88
N TRP A 64 2.34 3.07 10.67
CA TRP A 64 1.66 4.25 11.21
C TRP A 64 2.54 5.05 12.18
N ARG A 65 3.33 4.36 13.01
CA ARG A 65 4.27 5.00 13.94
C ARG A 65 5.32 5.82 13.20
N ILE A 66 5.95 5.26 12.18
CA ILE A 66 7.00 5.94 11.42
C ILE A 66 6.41 7.07 10.56
N LYS A 67 5.25 6.84 9.92
CA LYS A 67 4.55 7.85 9.13
C LYS A 67 4.26 9.11 9.96
N LYS A 68 3.70 8.94 11.16
CA LYS A 68 3.41 10.05 12.08
C LYS A 68 4.67 10.83 12.45
N ASN A 69 5.79 10.14 12.69
CA ASN A 69 7.06 10.77 13.00
C ASN A 69 7.61 11.58 11.81
N LEU A 70 7.51 11.04 10.59
CA LEU A 70 7.95 11.72 9.38
C LEU A 70 7.11 12.97 9.10
N GLU A 71 5.79 12.88 9.20
CA GLU A 71 4.88 14.03 9.03
C GLU A 71 5.13 15.12 10.10
N SER A 72 5.43 14.72 11.34
CA SER A 72 5.72 15.67 12.43
C SER A 72 7.05 16.41 12.27
N ASN A 73 8.03 15.80 11.59
CA ASN A 73 9.34 16.40 11.35
C ASN A 73 9.36 17.29 10.09
N ASP A 74 8.49 17.02 9.12
CA ASP A 74 8.37 17.83 7.90
C ASP A 74 7.77 19.23 8.17
N GLY A 75 6.97 19.37 9.24
CA GLY A 75 6.39 20.64 9.69
C GLY A 75 7.31 21.52 10.57
N LYS A 76 8.60 21.18 10.69
CA LYS A 76 9.59 21.93 11.50
C LYS A 76 10.82 22.40 10.69
N GLY A 77 10.61 22.72 9.40
CA GLY A 77 11.59 23.36 8.53
C GLY A 77 11.28 24.83 8.32
#